data_AF-A0A957J0B0-F1
#
_entry.id   AF-A0A957J0B0-F1
#
_cell.length_a   1.000
_cell.length_b   1.000
_cell.length_c   1.000
_cell.angle_alpha   90.00
_cell.angle_beta   90.00
_cell.angle_gamma   90.00
#
_symmetry.space_group_name_H-M   'P 1'
#
loop_
_entity.id
_entity.type
_entity.pdbx_description
1 polymer ?
#
loop_
_entity_poly.entity_id
_entity_poly.type
_entity_poly.pdbx_seq_one_letter_code
_entity_poly.pdbx_strand_id
1 'polypeptide(L)'
;MTLDDLHFLLSPAGQALLAEVAATPITPANHLKLAAALRRQTEYAQAVLETALLRQAAAAKFSRAAQMYFTRAALEQATSEAVALHRARRFAAAGVAQIADLGCGIGG
;
A
#
# COMPACT_ATOMS: atom_id res chain seq x y z
N MET A 1 -0.83 -8.01 -8.50
CA MET A 1 -1.64 -6.85 -8.93
C MET A 1 -1.42 -6.57 -10.41
N THR A 2 -2.46 -6.77 -11.20
CA THR A 2 -2.57 -6.39 -12.62
C THR A 2 -3.21 -5.00 -12.75
N LEU A 3 -3.37 -4.50 -13.99
CA LEU A 3 -4.11 -3.25 -14.24
C LEU A 3 -5.61 -3.39 -13.94
N ASP A 4 -6.22 -4.54 -14.25
CA ASP A 4 -7.62 -4.79 -13.94
C ASP A 4 -7.86 -4.89 -12.44
N ASP A 5 -6.93 -5.51 -11.70
CA ASP A 5 -6.94 -5.48 -10.23
C ASP A 5 -6.95 -4.04 -9.73
N LEU A 6 -6.07 -3.19 -10.25
CA LEU A 6 -5.95 -1.79 -9.83
C LEU A 6 -7.21 -0.98 -10.19
N HIS A 7 -7.76 -1.15 -11.38
CA HIS A 7 -9.01 -0.51 -11.79
C HIS A 7 -10.16 -0.89 -10.86
N PHE A 8 -10.29 -2.17 -10.51
CA PHE A 8 -11.29 -2.61 -9.55
C PHE A 8 -11.04 -2.00 -8.17
N LEU A 9 -9.80 -2.04 -7.67
CA LEU A 9 -9.45 -1.51 -6.35
C LEU A 9 -9.70 0.00 -6.23
N LEU A 10 -9.61 0.76 -7.33
CA LEU A 10 -9.90 2.20 -7.36
C LEU A 10 -11.40 2.51 -7.55
N SER A 11 -12.22 1.51 -7.90
CA SER A 11 -13.67 1.68 -8.02
C SER A 11 -14.35 1.85 -6.65
N PRO A 12 -15.57 2.42 -6.58
CA PRO A 12 -16.33 2.52 -5.34
C PRO A 12 -16.53 1.17 -4.63
N ALA A 13 -16.77 0.09 -5.39
CA ALA A 13 -16.92 -1.25 -4.83
C ALA A 13 -15.60 -1.77 -4.23
N GLY A 14 -14.47 -1.56 -4.92
CA GLY A 14 -13.15 -1.91 -4.42
C GLY A 14 -12.78 -1.13 -3.16
N GLN A 15 -13.06 0.18 -3.13
CA GLN A 15 -12.84 1.02 -1.94
C GLN A 15 -13.69 0.55 -0.75
N ALA A 16 -14.96 0.20 -0.98
CA ALA A 16 -15.85 -0.31 0.07
C ALA A 16 -15.32 -1.61 0.67
N LEU A 17 -14.87 -2.56 -0.15
CA LEU A 17 -14.28 -3.81 0.32
C LEU A 17 -12.95 -3.60 1.07
N LEU A 18 -12.09 -2.69 0.58
CA LEU A 18 -10.85 -2.34 1.28
C LEU A 18 -11.13 -1.72 2.65
N ALA A 19 -12.15 -0.87 2.77
CA ALA A 19 -12.59 -0.28 4.03
C ALA A 19 -13.17 -1.34 4.98
N GLU A 20 -13.99 -2.26 4.48
CA GLU A 20 -14.53 -3.38 5.26
C GLU A 20 -13.39 -4.25 5.83
N VAL A 21 -12.44 -4.66 5.00
CA VAL A 21 -11.31 -5.50 5.43
C VAL A 21 -10.40 -4.75 6.40
N ALA A 22 -10.20 -3.44 6.21
CA ALA A 22 -9.38 -2.62 7.10
C ALA A 22 -10.00 -2.41 8.49
N ALA A 23 -11.30 -2.66 8.68
CA ALA A 23 -11.98 -2.49 9.96
C ALA A 23 -11.47 -3.44 11.05
N THR A 24 -10.83 -4.56 10.69
CA THR A 24 -10.24 -5.51 11.64
C THR A 24 -8.85 -5.94 11.15
N PRO A 25 -7.82 -5.95 12.01
CA PRO A 25 -6.49 -6.41 11.61
C PRO A 25 -6.51 -7.82 11.03
N ILE A 26 -5.82 -8.00 9.91
CA ILE A 26 -5.65 -9.31 9.29
C ILE A 26 -4.57 -10.05 10.06
N THR A 27 -4.92 -11.25 10.52
CA THR A 27 -4.06 -12.15 11.29
C THR A 27 -4.08 -13.54 10.65
N PRO A 28 -3.08 -14.40 10.93
CA PRO A 28 -3.11 -15.78 10.45
C PRO A 28 -4.40 -16.54 10.80
N ALA A 29 -5.02 -16.22 11.94
CA ALA A 29 -6.25 -16.86 12.40
C ALA A 29 -7.50 -16.47 11.57
N ASN A 30 -7.56 -15.25 11.04
CA ASN A 30 -8.72 -14.77 10.28
C ASN A 30 -8.51 -14.72 8.75
N HIS A 31 -7.26 -14.86 8.29
CA HIS A 31 -6.89 -14.73 6.88
C HIS A 31 -7.70 -15.63 5.94
N LEU A 32 -7.82 -16.93 6.25
CA LEU A 32 -8.57 -17.87 5.41
C LEU A 32 -10.07 -17.55 5.37
N LYS A 33 -10.64 -17.14 6.51
CA LYS A 33 -12.05 -16.75 6.61
C LYS A 33 -12.34 -15.51 5.75
N LEU A 34 -11.47 -14.51 5.82
CA LEU A 34 -11.56 -13.30 5.01
C LEU A 34 -11.43 -13.60 3.51
N ALA A 35 -10.44 -14.41 3.13
CA ALA A 35 -10.27 -14.83 1.73
C ALA A 35 -11.51 -15.54 1.19
N ALA A 36 -12.10 -16.46 1.97
CA ALA A 36 -13.32 -17.16 1.58
C ALA A 36 -14.54 -16.23 1.47
N ALA A 37 -14.64 -15.22 2.35
CA ALA A 37 -15.71 -14.23 2.29
C ALA A 37 -15.60 -13.34 1.04
N LEU A 38 -14.41 -12.82 0.74
CA LEU A 38 -14.17 -11.97 -0.42
C LEU A 38 -14.44 -12.69 -1.74
N ARG A 39 -14.06 -13.98 -1.86
CA ARG A 39 -14.32 -14.79 -3.06
C ARG A 39 -15.81 -14.96 -3.40
N ARG A 40 -16.70 -14.80 -2.41
CA ARG A 40 -18.15 -14.80 -2.65
C ARG A 40 -18.69 -13.45 -3.13
N GLN A 41 -17.94 -12.37 -2.92
CA GLN A 41 -18.36 -11.00 -3.23
C GLN A 41 -17.77 -10.50 -4.56
N THR A 42 -16.57 -10.97 -4.93
CA THR A 42 -15.86 -10.47 -6.10
C THR A 42 -14.84 -11.49 -6.62
N GLU A 43 -14.60 -11.48 -7.93
CA GLU A 43 -13.50 -12.21 -8.56
C GLU A 43 -12.11 -11.62 -8.20
N TYR A 44 -12.06 -10.35 -7.80
CA TYR A 44 -10.85 -9.63 -7.40
C TYR A 44 -10.45 -9.85 -5.93
N ALA A 45 -10.91 -10.93 -5.31
CA ALA A 45 -10.74 -11.20 -3.89
C ALA A 45 -9.26 -11.22 -3.45
N GLN A 46 -8.38 -11.77 -4.30
CA GLN A 46 -6.94 -11.78 -4.02
C GLN A 46 -6.36 -10.37 -3.98
N ALA A 47 -6.71 -9.52 -4.95
CA ALA A 47 -6.20 -8.16 -5.04
C ALA A 47 -6.60 -7.31 -3.82
N VAL A 48 -7.85 -7.45 -3.35
CA VAL A 48 -8.34 -6.79 -2.13
C VAL A 48 -7.56 -7.24 -0.91
N LEU A 49 -7.45 -8.55 -0.70
CA LEU A 49 -6.77 -9.11 0.48
C LEU A 49 -5.27 -8.78 0.49
N GLU A 50 -4.60 -8.91 -0.66
CA GLU A 50 -3.18 -8.57 -0.79
C GLU A 50 -2.93 -7.08 -0.53
N THR A 51 -3.75 -6.20 -1.10
CA THR A 51 -3.65 -4.75 -0.87
C THR A 51 -3.85 -4.42 0.60
N ALA A 52 -4.87 -4.98 1.26
CA ALA A 52 -5.12 -4.74 2.68
C ALA A 52 -3.96 -5.23 3.57
N LEU A 53 -3.40 -6.42 3.30
CA LEU A 53 -2.21 -6.94 3.99
C LEU A 53 -1.00 -6.04 3.81
N LEU A 54 -0.76 -5.57 2.58
CA LEU A 54 0.37 -4.69 2.29
C LEU A 54 0.20 -3.32 2.94
N ARG A 55 -1.01 -2.77 2.99
CA ARG A 55 -1.30 -1.53 3.73
C ARG A 55 -1.06 -1.70 5.22
N GLN A 56 -1.46 -2.83 5.81
CA GLN A 56 -1.19 -3.13 7.22
C GLN A 56 0.32 -3.21 7.50
N ALA A 57 1.09 -3.89 6.66
CA ALA A 57 2.55 -3.97 6.80
C ALA A 57 3.23 -2.60 6.57
N ALA A 58 2.74 -1.83 5.60
CA ALA A 58 3.27 -0.53 5.22
C ALA A 58 3.09 0.53 6.31
N ALA A 59 2.18 0.34 7.27
CA ALA A 59 1.99 1.26 8.40
C ALA A 59 3.27 1.45 9.24
N ALA A 60 4.21 0.50 9.20
CA ALA A 60 5.52 0.65 9.83
C ALA A 60 6.48 1.60 9.08
N LYS A 61 6.23 1.86 7.79
CA LYS A 61 7.08 2.69 6.91
C LYS A 61 6.45 4.02 6.51
N PHE A 62 5.13 4.09 6.40
CA PHE A 62 4.40 5.22 5.83
C PHE A 62 3.17 5.61 6.67
N SER A 63 3.07 6.90 7.00
CA SER A 63 1.94 7.54 7.69
C SER A 63 0.64 7.43 6.90
N ARG A 64 0.73 7.40 5.57
CA ARG A 64 -0.41 7.28 4.64
C ARG A 64 -0.60 5.87 4.09
N ALA A 65 -0.01 4.85 4.71
CA ALA A 65 -0.05 3.47 4.23
C ALA A 65 -1.47 2.99 3.84
N ALA A 66 -2.50 3.37 4.62
CA ALA A 66 -3.89 2.99 4.38
C ALA A 66 -4.48 3.52 3.04
N GLN A 67 -3.88 4.53 2.42
CA GLN A 67 -4.32 5.12 1.15
C GLN A 67 -3.45 4.68 -0.04
N MET A 68 -2.30 4.06 0.22
CA MET A 68 -1.31 3.71 -0.78
C MET A 68 -1.60 2.35 -1.42
N TYR A 69 -0.94 2.09 -2.56
CA TYR A 69 -1.00 0.83 -3.29
C TYR A 69 0.40 0.27 -3.45
N PHE A 70 0.53 -1.04 -3.31
CA PHE A 70 1.83 -1.69 -3.21
C PHE A 70 1.84 -2.98 -4.02
N THR A 71 3.02 -3.33 -4.51
CA THR A 71 3.41 -4.72 -4.66
C THR A 71 4.29 -5.09 -3.47
N ARG A 72 4.39 -6.38 -3.12
CA ARG A 72 5.26 -6.86 -2.04
C ARG A 72 6.70 -6.37 -2.20
N ALA A 73 7.29 -6.62 -3.38
CA ALA A 73 8.68 -6.26 -3.67
C ALA A 73 8.92 -4.75 -3.56
N ALA A 74 8.00 -3.94 -4.08
CA ALA A 74 8.13 -2.48 -3.99
C ALA A 74 8.06 -1.97 -2.55
N LEU A 75 7.16 -2.52 -1.71
CA LEU A 75 7.08 -2.15 -0.30
C LEU A 75 8.36 -2.54 0.48
N GLU A 76 8.91 -3.71 0.20
CA GLU A 76 10.15 -4.18 0.84
C GLU A 76 11.34 -3.29 0.48
N GLN A 77 11.47 -2.90 -0.78
CA GLN A 77 12.55 -2.06 -1.30
C GLN A 77 12.41 -0.58 -0.95
N ALA A 78 11.20 -0.11 -0.66
CA ALA A 78 10.97 1.32 -0.43
C ALA A 78 11.71 1.85 0.80
N THR A 79 12.27 3.04 0.64
CA THR A 79 12.79 3.86 1.76
C THR A 79 11.64 4.15 2.73
N SER A 80 11.92 4.18 4.03
CA SER A 80 10.90 4.58 5.02
C SER A 80 10.72 6.09 5.01
N GLU A 81 9.51 6.56 5.30
CA GLU A 81 9.18 7.98 5.32
C GLU A 81 10.11 8.79 6.24
N ALA A 82 10.51 8.21 7.38
CA ALA A 82 11.45 8.85 8.30
C ALA A 82 12.82 9.16 7.63
N VAL A 83 13.34 8.24 6.82
CA VAL A 83 14.61 8.41 6.10
C VAL A 83 14.44 9.38 4.93
N ALA A 84 13.34 9.31 4.19
CA ALA A 84 13.06 10.26 3.12
C ALA A 84 12.91 11.69 3.65
N LEU A 85 12.20 11.89 4.76
CA LEU A 85 12.11 13.20 5.43
C LEU A 85 13.47 13.71 5.89
N HIS A 86 14.33 12.83 6.42
CA HIS A 86 15.69 13.21 6.77
C HIS A 86 16.49 13.70 5.54
N ARG A 87 16.43 12.96 4.43
CA ARG A 87 17.10 13.34 3.17
C ARG A 87 16.55 14.64 2.60
N ALA A 88 15.23 14.80 2.57
CA ALA A 88 14.57 16.01 2.11
C ALA A 88 15.01 17.25 2.91
N ARG A 89 15.07 17.15 4.25
CA ARG A 89 15.56 18.22 5.12
C ARG A 89 17.01 18.59 4.82
N ARG A 90 17.87 17.61 4.52
CA ARG A 90 19.28 17.88 4.14
C ARG A 90 19.40 18.59 2.81
N PHE A 91 18.65 18.18 1.78
CA PHE A 91 18.66 18.89 0.50
C PHE A 91 18.14 20.32 0.61
N ALA A 92 17.05 20.52 1.37
CA ALA A 92 16.51 21.84 1.64
C ALA A 92 17.53 22.73 2.38
N ALA A 93 18.19 22.21 3.42
CA ALA A 93 19.23 22.94 4.16
C ALA A 93 20.46 23.28 3.30
N ALA A 94 20.76 22.47 2.28
CA ALA A 94 21.84 22.72 1.32
C ALA A 94 21.44 23.69 0.19
N GLY A 95 20.20 24.22 0.19
CA GLY A 95 19.72 25.14 -0.85
C GLY A 95 19.53 24.49 -2.22
N VAL A 96 19.37 23.16 -2.28
CA VAL A 96 19.15 22.45 -3.54
C VAL A 96 17.76 22.77 -4.07
N ALA A 97 17.70 23.44 -5.23
CA ALA A 97 16.45 23.87 -5.85
C ALA A 97 15.86 22.85 -6.84
N GLN A 98 16.66 21.91 -7.34
CA GLN A 98 16.25 20.91 -8.33
C GLN A 98 16.86 19.55 -7.97
N ILE A 99 16.03 18.51 -7.96
CA ILE A 99 16.42 17.14 -7.62
C ILE A 99 15.87 16.21 -8.70
N ALA A 100 16.73 15.33 -9.22
CA ALA A 100 16.32 14.23 -10.07
C ALA A 100 16.42 12.92 -9.27
N ASP A 101 15.30 12.21 -9.11
CA ASP A 101 15.26 10.88 -8.49
C ASP A 101 15.21 9.81 -9.58
N LEU A 102 16.39 9.31 -9.95
CA LEU A 102 16.55 8.30 -11.00
C LEU A 102 16.14 6.90 -10.55
N GLY A 103 15.91 6.70 -9.25
CA GLY A 103 15.54 5.44 -8.62
C GLY A 103 14.25 5.54 -7.82
N CYS A 104 13.30 6.36 -8.28
CA CYS A 104 12.16 6.79 -7.48
C CYS A 104 11.26 5.65 -6.98
N GLY A 105 11.22 4.50 -7.67
CA GLY A 105 10.42 3.35 -7.25
C GLY A 105 8.97 3.73 -6.96
N ILE A 106 8.50 3.52 -5.72
CA ILE A 106 7.16 3.95 -5.27
C ILE A 106 7.14 5.31 -4.54
N GLY A 107 8.21 6.09 -4.63
CA GLY A 107 8.32 7.44 -4.07
C GLY A 107 8.51 7.47 -2.55
N GLY A 108 9.22 6.48 -2.01
CA GLY A 108 9.46 6.33 -0.56
C GLY A 108 10.58 7.18 0.01
#